data_AF-A0A6I4ULZ3-F1
#
_entry.id   AF-A0A6I4ULZ3-F1
#
_cell.length_a   1.000
_cell.length_b   1.000
_cell.length_c   1.000
_cell.angle_alpha   90.00
_cell.angle_beta   90.00
_cell.angle_gamma   90.00
#
_symmetry.space_group_name_H-M   'P 1'
#
loop_
_entity.id
_entity.type
_entity.pdbx_description
1 polymer ?
#
loop_
_entity_poly.entity_id
_entity_poly.type
_entity_poly.pdbx_seq_one_letter_code
_entity_poly.pdbx_strand_id
1 'polypeptide(L)'
;MDAMSTISSAQIRGARALLKISAAELAAMASVTWKTVQRMESVEGVPPSRSGTLERIKAALEQAGIEFIGDPLTSPGVRLRLEKEFP
;
A
#
# COMPACT_ATOMS: atom_id res chain seq x y z
N MET A 1 2.52 22.04 1.96
CA MET A 1 2.67 20.87 1.08
C MET A 1 2.35 19.66 1.94
N ASP A 2 1.10 19.21 1.90
CA ASP A 2 0.65 18.15 2.79
C ASP A 2 1.39 16.85 2.50
N ALA A 3 2.17 16.42 3.49
CA ALA A 3 2.78 15.10 3.60
C ALA A 3 1.72 13.98 3.83
N MET A 4 0.44 14.21 3.47
CA MET A 4 -0.68 13.40 3.95
C MET A 4 -1.02 12.16 3.11
N SER A 5 -0.35 11.80 1.99
CA SER A 5 -0.92 10.73 1.15
C SER A 5 0.03 9.90 0.28
N THR A 6 1.35 10.03 0.40
CA THR A 6 2.27 9.20 -0.40
C THR A 6 2.69 7.94 0.37
N ILE A 7 2.61 6.78 -0.28
CA ILE A 7 3.14 5.50 0.22
C ILE A 7 4.22 5.02 -0.74
N SER A 8 5.27 4.40 -0.20
CA SER A 8 6.36 3.87 -1.03
C SER A 8 6.08 2.47 -1.56
N SER A 9 6.84 2.08 -2.59
CA SER A 9 6.81 0.71 -3.13
C SER A 9 7.12 -0.32 -2.05
N ALA A 10 8.02 0.01 -1.12
CA ALA A 10 8.35 -0.85 0.01
C ALA A 10 7.16 -1.05 0.95
N GLN A 11 6.42 0.02 1.26
CA GLN A 11 5.21 -0.06 2.08
C GLN A 11 4.11 -0.84 1.37
N ILE A 12 3.92 -0.68 0.06
CA ILE A 12 2.95 -1.48 -0.72
C ILE A 12 3.27 -2.98 -0.62
N ARG A 13 4.53 -3.36 -0.85
CA ARG A 13 4.98 -4.76 -0.75
C ARG A 13 4.82 -5.30 0.68
N GLY A 14 5.23 -4.52 1.68
CA GLY A 14 5.12 -4.89 3.09
C GLY A 14 3.66 -5.09 3.52
N ALA A 15 2.77 -4.18 3.12
CA ALA A 15 1.35 -4.28 3.42
C ALA A 15 0.73 -5.56 2.84
N ARG A 16 1.03 -5.85 1.58
CA ARG A 16 0.61 -7.09 0.91
C ARG A 16 1.12 -8.34 1.63
N ALA A 17 2.38 -8.33 2.05
CA ALA A 17 2.97 -9.46 2.76
C ALA A 17 2.26 -9.71 4.11
N LEU A 18 1.96 -8.65 4.87
CA LEU A 18 1.20 -8.75 6.12
C LEU A 18 -0.22 -9.30 5.91
N LEU A 19 -0.88 -8.88 4.83
CA LEU A 19 -2.23 -9.35 4.46
C LEU A 19 -2.25 -10.72 3.77
N LYS A 20 -1.08 -11.27 3.39
CA LYS A 20 -0.94 -12.51 2.61
C LYS A 20 -1.72 -12.53 1.29
N ILE A 21 -1.86 -11.37 0.63
CA ILE A 21 -2.52 -11.25 -0.67
C ILE A 21 -1.50 -11.17 -1.81
N SER A 22 -1.92 -11.51 -3.02
CA SER A 22 -1.19 -11.37 -4.29
C SER A 22 -1.37 -9.98 -4.91
N ALA A 23 -0.51 -9.63 -5.88
CA ALA A 23 -0.59 -8.32 -6.54
C ALA A 23 -1.87 -8.20 -7.38
N ALA A 24 -2.42 -9.36 -7.82
CA ALA A 24 -3.67 -9.43 -8.55
C ALA A 24 -4.87 -9.17 -7.61
N GLU A 25 -4.83 -9.71 -6.39
CA GLU A 25 -5.85 -9.43 -5.37
C GLU A 25 -5.83 -7.95 -4.96
N LEU A 26 -4.64 -7.37 -4.71
CA LEU A 26 -4.54 -5.93 -4.45
C LEU A 26 -5.09 -5.10 -5.63
N ALA A 27 -4.79 -5.52 -6.86
CA ALA A 27 -5.29 -4.82 -8.04
C ALA A 27 -6.83 -4.82 -8.10
N ALA A 28 -7.46 -5.97 -7.80
CA ALA A 28 -8.90 -6.09 -7.71
C ALA A 28 -9.48 -5.19 -6.59
N MET A 29 -8.89 -5.24 -5.39
CA MET A 29 -9.31 -4.42 -4.24
C MET A 29 -9.23 -2.91 -4.53
N ALA A 30 -8.18 -2.47 -5.22
CA ALA A 30 -7.97 -1.06 -5.56
C ALA A 30 -8.64 -0.63 -6.89
N SER A 31 -9.35 -1.54 -7.58
CA SER A 31 -9.94 -1.32 -8.91
C SER A 31 -8.93 -0.81 -9.95
N VAL A 32 -7.72 -1.38 -9.95
CA VAL A 32 -6.63 -1.08 -10.90
C VAL A 32 -6.22 -2.35 -11.65
N THR A 33 -5.37 -2.21 -12.67
CA THR A 33 -4.83 -3.39 -13.36
C THR A 33 -3.67 -4.00 -12.57
N TRP A 34 -3.48 -5.30 -12.69
CA TRP A 34 -2.32 -5.99 -12.11
C TRP A 34 -0.98 -5.38 -12.56
N LYS A 35 -0.85 -5.02 -13.84
CA LYS A 35 0.35 -4.34 -14.38
C LYS A 35 0.60 -3.00 -13.69
N THR A 36 -0.46 -2.29 -13.30
CA THR A 36 -0.36 -1.05 -12.53
C THR A 36 0.28 -1.32 -11.17
N VAL A 37 -0.20 -2.33 -10.43
CA VAL A 37 0.38 -2.70 -9.12
C VAL A 37 1.84 -3.10 -9.26
N GLN A 38 2.17 -3.97 -10.22
CA GLN A 38 3.56 -4.36 -10.47
C GLN A 38 4.45 -3.14 -10.75
N ARG A 39 3.99 -2.21 -11.59
CA ARG A 39 4.74 -0.98 -11.86
C ARG A 39 4.95 -0.17 -10.58
N MET A 40 3.94 -0.04 -9.73
CA MET A 40 4.08 0.67 -8.44
C MET A 40 5.06 -0.05 -7.51
N GLU A 41 5.12 -1.37 -7.54
CA GLU A 41 6.04 -2.13 -6.68
C GLU A 41 7.48 -2.19 -7.20
N SER A 42 7.71 -1.97 -8.51
CA SER A 42 9.03 -2.07 -9.14
C SER A 42 9.89 -0.81 -9.05
N VAL A 43 9.29 0.35 -8.74
CA VAL A 43 10.04 1.61 -8.60
C VAL A 43 10.64 1.69 -7.20
N GLU A 44 11.79 2.36 -7.05
CA GLU A 44 12.35 2.67 -5.73
C GLU A 44 11.74 3.95 -5.15
N GLY A 45 11.48 3.97 -3.84
CA GLY A 45 10.86 5.11 -3.17
C GLY A 45 9.36 5.23 -3.42
N VAL A 46 8.87 6.46 -3.60
CA VAL A 46 7.45 6.76 -3.84
C VAL A 46 7.12 6.65 -5.33
N PRO A 47 6.23 5.74 -5.75
CA PRO A 47 5.85 5.61 -7.15
C PRO A 47 5.16 6.87 -7.68
N PRO A 48 5.40 7.25 -8.94
CA PRO A 48 4.66 8.34 -9.56
C PRO A 48 3.18 7.97 -9.71
N SER A 49 2.30 8.64 -8.97
CA SER A 49 0.85 8.51 -9.13
C SER A 49 0.36 9.54 -10.14
N ARG A 50 -0.17 9.05 -11.27
CA ARG A 50 -1.05 9.84 -12.13
C ARG A 50 -2.48 9.37 -11.83
N SER A 51 -3.40 10.31 -11.71
CA SER A 51 -4.85 10.03 -11.66
C SER A 51 -5.34 9.23 -10.44
N GLY A 52 -4.85 9.52 -9.23
CA GLY A 52 -5.44 8.96 -8.00
C GLY A 52 -5.17 7.46 -7.77
N THR A 53 -4.21 6.88 -8.49
CA THR A 53 -3.97 5.42 -8.47
C THR A 53 -3.35 4.97 -7.15
N LEU A 54 -2.35 5.70 -6.67
CA LEU A 54 -1.64 5.41 -5.42
C LEU A 54 -2.58 5.56 -4.21
N GLU A 55 -3.47 6.55 -4.27
CA GLU A 55 -4.51 6.84 -3.29
C GLU A 55 -5.51 5.68 -3.18
N ARG A 56 -5.94 5.10 -4.31
CA ARG A 56 -6.80 3.91 -4.32
C ARG A 56 -6.11 2.67 -3.76
N ILE A 57 -4.83 2.47 -4.09
CA ILE A 57 -4.03 1.38 -3.52
C ILE A 57 -3.90 1.54 -2.00
N LYS A 58 -3.54 2.75 -1.53
CA LYS A 58 -3.45 3.10 -0.12
C LYS A 58 -4.77 2.81 0.60
N ALA A 59 -5.87 3.34 0.08
CA ALA A 59 -7.20 3.17 0.67
C ALA A 59 -7.63 1.69 0.72
N ALA A 60 -7.38 0.91 -0.33
CA ALA A 60 -7.71 -0.52 -0.35
C ALA A 60 -6.94 -1.30 0.73
N LEU A 61 -5.65 -0.99 0.93
CA LEU A 61 -4.84 -1.60 1.99
C LEU A 61 -5.30 -1.14 3.38
N GLU A 62 -5.64 0.14 3.55
CA GLU A 62 -6.17 0.67 4.82
C GLU A 62 -7.50 0.03 5.22
N GLN A 63 -8.39 -0.18 4.25
CA GLN A 63 -9.66 -0.88 4.45
C GLN A 63 -9.45 -2.36 4.81
N ALA A 64 -8.38 -2.98 4.30
CA ALA A 64 -8.00 -4.34 4.65
C ALA A 64 -7.30 -4.45 6.02
N GLY A 65 -7.16 -3.34 6.75
CA GLY A 65 -6.61 -3.31 8.11
C GLY A 65 -5.15 -2.86 8.19
N ILE A 66 -4.55 -2.38 7.11
CA ILE A 66 -3.21 -1.81 7.16
C ILE A 66 -3.25 -0.39 7.71
N GLU A 67 -2.21 -0.04 8.44
CA GLU A 67 -1.87 1.31 8.83
C GLU A 67 -0.46 1.62 8.31
N PHE A 68 -0.33 2.72 7.58
CA PHE A 68 0.96 3.20 7.09
C PHE A 68 1.62 4.07 8.16
N ILE A 69 2.88 3.79 8.45
CA ILE A 69 3.67 4.48 9.49
C ILE A 69 5.05 4.87 8.97
N GLY A 70 5.65 5.87 9.62
CA GLY A 70 6.97 6.39 9.25
C GLY A 70 6.98 7.16 7.94
N ASP A 71 8.16 7.67 7.57
CA ASP A 71 8.35 8.43 6.33
C ASP A 71 8.55 7.47 5.14
N PRO A 72 7.82 7.63 4.02
CA PRO A 72 7.90 6.72 2.88
C PRO A 72 9.29 6.53 2.26
N LEU A 73 10.19 7.52 2.40
CA LEU A 73 11.52 7.50 1.79
C LEU A 73 12.63 7.14 2.78
N THR A 74 12.52 7.59 4.02
CA THR A 74 13.61 7.50 5.01
C THR A 74 13.35 6.49 6.12
N SER A 75 12.09 6.18 6.41
CA SER A 75 11.70 5.24 7.48
C SER A 75 10.37 4.51 7.17
N PRO A 76 10.23 3.86 5.99
CA PRO A 76 8.95 3.30 5.57
C PRO A 76 8.52 2.13 6.46
N GLY A 77 7.30 2.20 6.98
CA GLY A 77 6.71 1.12 7.77
C GLY A 77 5.23 0.88 7.48
N VAL A 78 4.77 -0.30 7.86
CA VAL A 78 3.37 -0.71 7.83
C VAL A 78 3.06 -1.54 9.08
N ARG A 79 1.83 -1.40 9.58
CA ARG A 79 1.30 -2.17 10.71
C ARG A 79 -0.03 -2.79 10.31
N LEU A 80 -0.28 -4.01 10.76
CA LEU A 80 -1.59 -4.65 10.63
C LEU A 80 -2.40 -4.37 11.90
N ARG A 81 -3.60 -3.80 11.77
CA ARG A 81 -4.55 -3.65 12.87
C ARG A 81 -5.23 -4.99 13.12
N LEU A 82 -4.83 -5.64 14.22
CA LEU A 82 -5.42 -6.88 14.69
C LEU A 82 -6.61 -6.54 15.58
N GLU A 83 -7.72 -6.02 15.04
CA GLU A 83 -8.97 -5.85 15.82
C GLU A 83 -9.72 -7.19 16.01
N LYS A 84 -8.98 -8.26 16.24
CA LYS A 84 -9.49 -9.47 16.87
C LYS A 84 -8.54 -9.81 18.01
N GLU A 85 -9.09 -9.77 19.22
CA GLU A 85 -8.52 -10.43 20.39
C GLU A 85 -7.98 -11.79 19.96
N PHE A 86 -6.71 -12.03 20.24
CA PHE A 86 -6.20 -13.39 20.26
C PHE A 86 -6.97 -14.12 21.37
N PRO A 87 -7.62 -15.26 21.08
CA PRO A 87 -8.24 -16.07 22.12
C PRO A 87 -7.20 -16.56 23.14
#